data_AF-A0A915L528-F1
#
_entry.id   AF-A0A915L528-F1
#
_cell.length_a   1.000
_cell.length_b   1.000
_cell.length_c   1.000
_cell.angle_alpha   90.00
_cell.angle_beta   90.00
_cell.angle_gamma   90.00
#
_symmetry.space_group_name_H-M   'P 1'
#
loop_
_entity.id
_entity.type
_entity.pdbx_description
1 polymer ?
#
loop_
_entity_poly.entity_id
_entity_poly.type
_entity_poly.pdbx_seq_one_letter_code
_entity_poly.pdbx_strand_id
1 'polypeptide(L)'
;MADQEFQGQQQMSDAAAHCLIQASPHQAIFQGPFHSQETYAESSVKNVSPVRLLINIKVSEPLYLRSSPRCFILKPGEKMTIHFTHQPFVMIPGETYDRHQVLYLVIVVNELGTGAHLADVKKAKELKNLANESGIEWYLCRMRIGFQFTDEDQQAADQQYQQQQQYADQQGVQV
;
A
#
# COMPACT_ATOMS: atom_id res chain seq x y z
N MET A 1 25.59 14.85 -0.08
CA MET A 1 25.94 14.48 1.32
C MET A 1 24.72 14.74 2.19
N ALA A 2 23.90 13.70 2.41
CA ALA A 2 22.82 13.70 3.39
C ALA A 2 22.50 12.24 3.76
N ASP A 3 23.54 11.52 4.15
CA ASP A 3 23.44 10.27 4.89
C ASP A 3 23.92 10.60 6.30
N GLN A 4 23.05 10.44 7.30
CA GLN A 4 23.32 10.26 8.74
C GLN A 4 22.23 10.91 9.60
N GLU A 5 21.04 10.30 9.72
CA GLU A 5 20.18 10.40 10.93
C GLU A 5 19.27 9.16 11.06
N PHE A 6 19.81 7.96 10.86
CA PHE A 6 19.08 6.68 10.96
C PHE A 6 19.64 5.76 12.06
N GLN A 7 19.94 6.32 13.24
CA GLN A 7 20.35 5.53 14.40
C GLN A 7 19.49 5.90 15.60
N GLY A 8 18.53 5.03 15.95
CA GLY A 8 17.77 5.11 17.19
C GLY A 8 16.25 4.99 17.07
N GLN A 9 15.71 4.08 16.25
CA GLN A 9 14.27 3.79 16.27
C GLN A 9 14.05 2.28 16.34
N GLN A 10 13.38 1.83 17.41
CA GLN A 10 13.07 0.43 17.68
C GLN A 10 11.93 -0.02 16.74
N GLN A 11 12.28 -0.23 15.46
CA GLN A 11 11.40 -0.83 14.48
C GLN A 11 11.27 -2.33 14.82
N MET A 12 10.18 -2.72 15.48
CA MET A 12 9.91 -4.13 15.77
C MET A 12 9.56 -4.86 14.46
N SER A 13 10.19 -6.02 14.25
CA SER A 13 10.23 -6.75 12.97
C SER A 13 8.84 -7.09 12.40
N ASP A 14 8.76 -7.28 11.07
CA ASP A 14 7.55 -7.75 10.35
C ASP A 14 6.92 -9.01 11.02
N ALA A 15 7.74 -9.87 11.62
CA ALA A 15 7.30 -11.07 12.34
C ALA A 15 6.43 -10.77 13.58
N ALA A 16 6.72 -9.68 14.30
CA ALA A 16 5.94 -9.30 15.47
C ALA A 16 4.60 -8.66 15.07
N ALA A 17 4.53 -8.00 13.91
CA ALA A 17 3.28 -7.48 13.35
C ALA A 17 2.31 -8.61 12.97
N HIS A 18 2.84 -9.73 12.44
CA HIS A 18 2.06 -10.92 12.09
C HIS A 18 1.43 -11.59 13.32
N CYS A 19 1.94 -11.33 14.53
CA CYS A 19 1.33 -11.78 15.77
C CYS A 19 0.12 -10.93 16.21
N LEU A 20 -0.06 -9.74 15.63
CA LEU A 20 -1.17 -8.83 15.97
C LEU A 20 -2.27 -8.82 14.91
N ILE A 21 -1.88 -8.84 13.65
CA ILE A 21 -2.81 -8.85 12.53
C ILE A 21 -2.54 -9.99 11.55
N GLN A 22 -3.60 -10.50 10.96
CA GLN A 22 -3.55 -11.46 9.86
C GLN A 22 -4.13 -10.81 8.60
N ALA A 23 -3.28 -10.61 7.58
CA ALA A 23 -3.70 -10.13 6.27
C ALA A 23 -4.05 -11.31 5.35
N SER A 24 -5.11 -11.16 4.56
CA SER A 24 -5.57 -12.18 3.61
C SER A 24 -6.27 -11.54 2.40
N PRO A 25 -5.81 -11.82 1.17
CA PRO A 25 -4.62 -12.62 0.83
C PRO A 25 -3.31 -11.92 1.22
N HIS A 26 -2.20 -12.67 1.28
CA HIS A 26 -0.84 -12.13 1.54
C HIS A 26 -0.31 -11.28 0.38
N GLN A 27 -0.98 -11.37 -0.78
CA GLN A 27 -0.74 -10.55 -1.96
C GLN A 27 -2.09 -10.20 -2.59
N ALA A 28 -2.36 -8.91 -2.80
CA ALA A 28 -3.53 -8.50 -3.58
C ALA A 28 -3.14 -8.46 -5.07
N ILE A 29 -3.95 -9.09 -5.91
CA ILE A 29 -3.69 -9.21 -7.36
C ILE A 29 -4.72 -8.38 -8.09
N PHE A 30 -4.26 -7.38 -8.83
CA PHE A 30 -5.10 -6.67 -9.79
C PHE A 30 -5.17 -7.45 -11.10
N GLN A 31 -6.37 -7.50 -11.66
CA GLN A 31 -6.63 -8.16 -12.95
C GLN A 31 -6.82 -7.07 -14.01
N GLY A 32 -6.15 -7.23 -15.14
CA GLY A 32 -6.30 -6.34 -16.29
C GLY A 32 -7.68 -6.47 -16.96
N PRO A 33 -7.95 -5.66 -18.01
CA PRO A 33 -7.00 -4.73 -18.64
C PRO A 33 -6.76 -3.47 -17.80
N PHE A 34 -5.53 -2.94 -17.85
CA PHE A 34 -5.06 -1.78 -17.08
C PHE A 34 -5.08 -0.47 -17.88
N HIS A 35 -5.13 -0.54 -19.20
CA HIS A 35 -4.98 0.63 -20.06
C HIS A 35 -6.26 1.48 -20.20
N SER A 36 -7.43 0.94 -19.84
CA SER A 36 -8.73 1.54 -20.16
C SER A 36 -9.47 2.12 -18.95
N GLN A 37 -9.37 1.49 -17.78
CA GLN A 37 -10.14 1.85 -16.60
C GLN A 37 -9.38 1.54 -15.30
N GLU A 38 -9.87 2.11 -14.20
CA GLU A 38 -9.36 1.76 -12.88
C GLU A 38 -9.59 0.27 -12.61
N THR A 39 -8.57 -0.39 -12.06
CA THR A 39 -8.67 -1.79 -11.64
C THR A 39 -8.75 -1.89 -10.13
N TYR A 40 -9.33 -2.98 -9.64
CA TYR A 40 -9.63 -3.17 -8.23
C TYR A 40 -9.07 -4.49 -7.73
N ALA A 41 -8.57 -4.47 -6.50
CA ALA A 41 -8.18 -5.66 -5.76
C ALA A 41 -8.65 -5.54 -4.31
N GLU A 42 -8.97 -6.68 -3.69
CA GLU A 42 -9.41 -6.70 -2.30
C GLU A 42 -8.40 -7.44 -1.42
N SER A 43 -8.25 -6.94 -0.20
CA SER A 43 -7.64 -7.69 0.88
C SER A 43 -8.43 -7.48 2.16
N SER A 44 -8.11 -8.26 3.17
CA SER A 44 -8.69 -8.15 4.48
C SER A 44 -7.64 -8.26 5.56
N VAL A 45 -7.84 -7.52 6.64
CA VAL A 45 -6.97 -7.54 7.81
C VAL A 45 -7.82 -7.91 9.01
N LYS A 46 -7.45 -8.98 9.71
CA LYS A 46 -8.07 -9.42 10.96
C LYS A 46 -7.17 -9.11 12.14
N ASN A 47 -7.73 -8.54 13.20
CA ASN A 47 -7.04 -8.41 14.48
C ASN A 47 -7.10 -9.76 15.22
N VAL A 48 -5.95 -10.40 15.40
CA VAL A 48 -5.81 -11.67 16.12
C VAL A 48 -5.29 -11.47 17.54
N SER A 49 -5.02 -10.23 17.93
CA SER A 49 -4.58 -9.85 19.28
C SER A 49 -5.77 -9.63 20.23
N PRO A 50 -5.55 -9.67 21.56
CA PRO A 50 -6.57 -9.35 22.55
C PRO A 50 -6.77 -7.85 22.76
N VAL A 51 -6.07 -6.97 22.03
CA VAL A 51 -6.06 -5.52 22.21
C VAL A 51 -6.67 -4.79 21.01
N ARG A 52 -7.05 -3.52 21.18
CA ARG A 52 -7.51 -2.69 20.05
C ARG A 52 -6.31 -2.19 19.26
N LEU A 53 -6.44 -2.20 17.94
CA LEU A 53 -5.38 -1.78 17.03
C LEU A 53 -5.84 -0.62 16.17
N LEU A 54 -5.04 0.44 16.09
CA LEU A 54 -5.19 1.47 15.06
C LEU A 54 -4.35 1.06 13.86
N ILE A 55 -5.00 0.90 12.71
CA ILE A 55 -4.36 0.52 11.45
C ILE A 55 -4.29 1.74 10.55
N ASN A 56 -3.10 2.07 10.05
CA ASN A 56 -2.90 3.08 9.02
C ASN A 56 -2.24 2.45 7.78
N ILE A 57 -2.88 2.60 6.62
CA ILE A 57 -2.41 2.04 5.37
C ILE A 57 -1.57 3.08 4.62
N LYS A 58 -0.37 2.66 4.23
CA LYS A 58 0.49 3.35 3.27
C LYS A 58 0.68 2.48 2.04
N VAL A 59 0.87 3.14 0.91
CA VAL A 59 1.09 2.51 -0.40
C VAL A 59 2.37 3.10 -0.98
N SER A 60 3.14 2.30 -1.72
CA SER A 60 4.42 2.73 -2.31
C SER A 60 4.24 3.79 -3.41
N GLU A 61 3.17 3.67 -4.20
CA GLU A 61 2.88 4.54 -5.36
C GLU A 61 1.55 5.30 -5.18
N PRO A 62 1.48 6.32 -4.31
CA PRO A 62 0.23 6.96 -3.92
C PRO A 62 -0.47 7.74 -5.05
N LEU A 63 0.23 8.03 -6.16
CA LEU A 63 -0.35 8.65 -7.34
C LEU A 63 -1.23 7.66 -8.11
N TYR A 64 -0.82 6.39 -8.17
CA TYR A 64 -1.47 5.37 -8.99
C TYR A 64 -2.25 4.35 -8.16
N LEU A 65 -1.83 4.07 -6.93
CA LEU A 65 -2.44 3.10 -6.03
C LEU A 65 -3.15 3.81 -4.86
N ARG A 66 -4.40 3.42 -4.60
CA ARG A 66 -5.21 3.93 -3.49
C ARG A 66 -5.73 2.77 -2.65
N SER A 67 -6.03 3.05 -1.38
CA SER A 67 -6.64 2.09 -0.45
C SER A 67 -7.84 2.73 0.25
N SER A 68 -8.93 1.99 0.41
CA SER A 68 -10.10 2.39 1.18
C SER A 68 -10.61 1.23 2.04
N PRO A 69 -10.75 1.39 3.36
CA PRO A 69 -10.38 2.57 4.16
C PRO A 69 -8.86 2.72 4.33
N ARG A 70 -8.36 3.95 4.43
CA ARG A 70 -6.92 4.22 4.65
C ARG A 70 -6.51 4.14 6.13
N CYS A 71 -7.44 4.37 7.05
CA CYS A 71 -7.17 4.29 8.48
C CYS A 71 -8.44 3.89 9.23
N PHE A 72 -8.31 3.00 10.20
CA PHE A 72 -9.43 2.47 10.96
C PHE A 72 -8.94 1.81 12.25
N ILE A 73 -9.85 1.60 13.19
CA ILE A 73 -9.59 0.86 14.42
C ILE A 73 -10.18 -0.53 14.27
N LEU A 74 -9.41 -1.57 14.62
CA LEU A 74 -9.88 -2.95 14.74
C LEU A 74 -9.99 -3.35 16.21
N LYS A 75 -11.17 -3.80 16.60
CA LYS A 75 -11.36 -4.47 17.91
C LYS A 75 -10.79 -5.90 17.87
N PRO A 76 -10.51 -6.50 19.04
CA PRO A 76 -10.10 -7.91 19.11
C PRO A 76 -11.05 -8.82 18.33
N GLY A 77 -10.50 -9.66 17.45
CA GLY A 77 -11.24 -10.60 16.61
C GLY A 77 -11.91 -10.01 15.37
N GLU A 78 -11.97 -8.68 15.23
CA GLU A 78 -12.60 -7.99 14.11
C GLU A 78 -11.80 -8.14 12.81
N LYS A 79 -12.52 -8.18 11.69
CA LYS A 79 -11.96 -8.24 10.33
C LYS A 79 -12.45 -7.03 9.54
N MET A 80 -11.52 -6.35 8.87
CA MET A 80 -11.82 -5.26 7.93
C MET A 80 -11.47 -5.67 6.52
N THR A 81 -12.36 -5.41 5.57
CA THR A 81 -12.08 -5.50 4.13
C THR A 81 -11.54 -4.17 3.64
N ILE A 82 -10.54 -4.23 2.78
CA ILE A 82 -9.83 -3.09 2.23
C ILE A 82 -9.84 -3.24 0.72
N HIS A 83 -10.34 -2.22 0.05
CA HIS A 83 -10.34 -2.12 -1.39
C HIS A 83 -9.13 -1.33 -1.83
N PHE A 84 -8.39 -1.87 -2.78
CA PHE A 84 -7.32 -1.18 -3.47
C PHE A 84 -7.77 -0.84 -4.88
N THR A 85 -7.44 0.37 -5.32
CA THR A 85 -7.74 0.86 -6.66
C THR A 85 -6.44 1.29 -7.31
N HIS A 86 -6.20 0.83 -8.53
CA HIS A 86 -5.07 1.25 -9.34
C HIS A 86 -5.56 2.09 -10.53
N GLN A 87 -4.93 3.24 -10.76
CA GLN A 87 -5.21 4.10 -11.90
C GLN A 87 -4.83 3.40 -13.22
N PRO A 88 -5.47 3.76 -14.34
CA PRO A 88 -5.11 3.21 -15.63
C PRO A 88 -3.64 3.47 -15.97
N PHE A 89 -2.98 2.51 -16.59
CA PHE A 89 -1.63 2.66 -17.13
C PHE A 89 -1.42 1.72 -18.32
N VAL A 90 -0.46 2.06 -19.18
CA VAL A 90 -0.04 1.18 -20.27
C VAL A 90 1.18 0.38 -19.80
N MET A 91 1.13 -0.92 -20.01
CA MET A 91 2.26 -1.81 -19.73
C MET A 91 3.48 -1.40 -20.55
N ILE A 92 4.66 -1.40 -19.92
CA ILE A 92 5.95 -1.14 -20.52
C ILE A 92 6.66 -2.50 -20.66
N PRO A 93 6.92 -2.95 -21.89
CA PRO A 93 7.60 -4.23 -22.11
C PRO A 93 8.95 -4.29 -21.38
N GLY A 94 9.18 -5.38 -20.62
CA GLY A 94 10.44 -5.61 -19.90
C GLY A 94 10.54 -4.98 -18.51
N GLU A 95 9.57 -4.16 -18.08
CA GLU A 95 9.52 -3.67 -16.71
C GLU A 95 8.91 -4.69 -15.74
N THR A 96 9.38 -4.67 -14.49
CA THR A 96 8.79 -5.46 -13.40
C THR A 96 7.85 -4.61 -12.55
N TYR A 97 6.62 -5.07 -12.40
CA TYR A 97 5.57 -4.38 -11.63
C TYR A 97 5.50 -4.80 -10.16
N ASP A 98 6.48 -5.59 -9.71
CA ASP A 98 6.59 -6.17 -8.37
C ASP A 98 7.03 -5.19 -7.26
N ARG A 99 7.29 -3.94 -7.64
CA ARG A 99 7.70 -2.86 -6.72
C ARG A 99 6.55 -2.32 -5.86
N HIS A 100 5.31 -2.58 -6.26
CA HIS A 100 4.14 -2.07 -5.57
C HIS A 100 3.92 -2.80 -4.24
N GLN A 101 3.89 -2.02 -3.15
CA GLN A 101 3.73 -2.54 -1.80
C GLN A 101 2.70 -1.75 -1.00
N VAL A 102 2.02 -2.46 -0.13
CA VAL A 102 1.14 -1.90 0.89
C VAL A 102 1.78 -2.14 2.24
N LEU A 103 1.81 -1.09 3.07
CA LEU A 103 2.30 -1.14 4.44
C LEU A 103 1.14 -0.88 5.39
N TYR A 104 0.89 -1.85 6.27
CA TYR A 104 0.03 -1.69 7.43
C TYR A 104 0.88 -1.23 8.61
N LEU A 105 0.73 0.04 8.99
CA LEU A 105 1.23 0.54 10.26
C LEU A 105 0.20 0.19 11.34
N VAL A 106 0.60 -0.66 12.28
CA VAL A 106 -0.24 -1.17 13.37
C VAL A 106 0.21 -0.51 14.65
N ILE A 107 -0.69 0.18 15.34
CA ILE A 107 -0.41 0.84 16.61
C ILE A 107 -1.30 0.19 17.68
N VAL A 108 -0.68 -0.26 18.77
CA VAL A 108 -1.41 -0.87 19.90
C VAL A 108 -2.07 0.23 20.72
N VAL A 109 -3.39 0.14 20.89
CA VAL A 109 -4.16 1.10 21.67
C VAL A 109 -4.49 0.48 23.02
N ASN A 110 -3.52 0.52 23.94
CA ASN A 110 -3.70 -0.01 25.30
C ASN A 110 -4.39 0.99 26.24
N GLU A 111 -4.10 2.30 26.13
CA GLU A 111 -4.61 3.32 27.06
C GLU A 111 -4.78 4.71 26.42
N LEU A 112 -5.40 4.82 25.23
CA LEU A 112 -5.95 6.11 24.82
C LEU A 112 -7.20 6.37 25.67
N GLY A 113 -7.01 6.94 26.86
CA GLY A 113 -8.06 7.25 27.82
C GLY A 113 -9.27 7.86 27.13
N THR A 114 -10.39 7.13 27.16
CA THR A 114 -11.82 7.54 27.05
C THR A 114 -12.22 8.74 26.18
N GLY A 115 -11.41 9.19 25.22
CA GLY A 115 -11.66 10.47 24.56
C GLY A 115 -10.75 10.82 23.37
N ALA A 116 -9.85 9.94 22.92
CA ALA A 116 -9.24 10.08 21.61
C ALA A 116 -10.32 9.82 20.54
N HIS A 117 -11.09 10.87 20.27
CA HIS A 117 -12.10 10.89 19.24
C HIS A 117 -11.46 10.43 17.93
N LEU A 118 -12.18 9.66 17.13
CA LEU A 118 -11.81 9.33 15.74
C LEU A 118 -11.40 10.58 14.90
N ALA A 119 -11.67 11.80 15.38
CA ALA A 119 -11.22 13.06 14.79
C ALA A 119 -9.68 13.23 14.74
N ASP A 120 -8.93 12.64 15.68
CA ASP A 120 -7.46 12.76 15.75
C ASP A 120 -6.73 11.82 14.78
N VAL A 121 -7.47 10.92 14.13
CA VAL A 121 -6.99 9.94 13.15
C VAL A 121 -6.54 10.60 11.83
N LYS A 122 -6.79 11.90 11.64
CA LYS A 122 -6.49 12.61 10.38
C LYS A 122 -5.00 12.79 10.08
N LYS A 123 -4.09 12.52 11.02
CA LYS A 123 -2.66 12.72 10.78
C LYS A 123 -1.83 11.51 11.20
N ALA A 124 -1.88 10.49 10.36
CA ALA A 124 -1.00 9.32 10.38
C ALA A 124 0.49 9.62 10.67
N LYS A 125 1.00 10.76 10.21
CA LYS A 125 2.38 11.21 10.44
C LYS A 125 2.60 11.66 11.88
N GLU A 126 1.63 12.38 12.44
CA GLU A 126 1.65 12.80 13.84
C GLU A 126 1.47 11.60 14.77
N LEU A 127 0.66 10.60 14.41
CA LEU A 127 0.51 9.38 15.20
C LEU A 127 1.79 8.54 15.28
N LYS A 128 2.57 8.44 14.19
CA LYS A 128 3.87 7.75 14.24
C LYS A 128 4.88 8.49 15.12
N ASN A 129 4.95 9.81 14.99
CA ASN A 129 5.85 10.63 15.79
C ASN A 129 5.44 10.59 17.28
N LEU A 130 4.14 10.76 17.55
CA LEU A 130 3.58 10.65 18.90
C LEU A 130 3.81 9.27 19.49
N ALA A 131 3.68 8.19 18.69
CA ALA A 131 3.97 6.85 19.16
C ALA A 131 5.43 6.69 19.56
N ASN A 132 6.37 7.20 18.75
CA ASN A 132 7.79 7.21 19.09
C ASN A 132 8.09 8.04 20.35
N GLU A 133 7.50 9.21 20.48
CA GLU A 133 7.72 10.13 21.62
C GLU A 133 7.07 9.62 22.91
N SER A 134 5.98 8.87 22.80
CA SER A 134 5.19 8.39 23.94
C SER A 134 5.48 6.93 24.32
N GLY A 135 6.46 6.28 23.66
CA GLY A 135 6.78 4.87 23.90
C GLY A 135 5.66 3.90 23.51
N ILE A 136 4.76 4.30 22.61
CA ILE A 136 3.66 3.45 22.13
C ILE A 136 4.22 2.45 21.13
N GLU A 137 3.96 1.17 21.39
CA GLU A 137 4.36 0.09 20.50
C GLU A 137 3.65 0.19 19.13
N TRP A 138 4.46 0.12 18.07
CA TRP A 138 3.97 0.06 16.70
C TRP A 138 4.74 -0.97 15.89
N TYR A 139 4.05 -1.50 14.89
CA TYR A 139 4.51 -2.60 14.06
C TYR A 139 4.23 -2.31 12.59
N LEU A 140 5.04 -2.86 11.71
CA LEU A 140 4.85 -2.76 10.27
C LEU A 140 4.54 -4.15 9.72
N CYS A 141 3.48 -4.27 8.93
CA CYS A 141 3.20 -5.48 8.15
C CYS A 141 3.17 -5.10 6.67
N ARG A 142 3.85 -5.88 5.83
CA ARG A 142 3.97 -5.65 4.40
C ARG A 142 3.10 -6.62 3.63
N MET A 143 2.34 -6.10 2.68
CA MET A 143 1.61 -6.90 1.69
C MET A 143 2.08 -6.51 0.29
N ARG A 144 2.32 -7.52 -0.55
CA ARG A 144 2.71 -7.30 -1.94
C ARG A 144 1.48 -7.02 -2.80
N ILE A 145 1.69 -6.26 -3.87
CA ILE A 145 0.72 -6.09 -4.95
C ILE A 145 1.24 -6.85 -6.17
N GLY A 146 0.34 -7.60 -6.81
CA GLY A 146 0.60 -8.25 -8.10
C GLY A 146 -0.30 -7.67 -9.19
N PHE A 147 0.16 -7.79 -10.43
CA PHE A 147 -0.60 -7.45 -11.62
C PHE A 147 -0.66 -8.67 -12.52
N GLN A 148 -1.86 -9.03 -12.93
CA GLN A 148 -2.10 -10.09 -13.90
C GLN A 148 -2.57 -9.45 -15.21
N PHE A 149 -1.65 -9.37 -16.16
CA PHE A 149 -1.86 -8.77 -17.48
C PHE A 149 -2.68 -9.68 -18.38
N THR A 150 -3.46 -9.07 -19.26
CA THR A 150 -4.23 -9.74 -20.30
C THR A 150 -3.58 -9.55 -21.67
N ASP A 151 -4.06 -10.28 -22.68
CA ASP A 151 -3.62 -10.08 -24.07
C ASP A 151 -3.94 -8.66 -24.58
N GLU A 152 -5.00 -8.03 -24.05
CA GLU A 152 -5.36 -6.64 -24.38
C GLU A 152 -4.30 -5.65 -23.87
N ASP A 153 -3.72 -5.89 -22.69
CA ASP A 153 -2.62 -5.07 -22.17
C ASP A 153 -1.39 -5.14 -23.07
N GLN A 154 -1.08 -6.33 -23.61
CA GLN A 154 0.02 -6.49 -24.55
C GLN A 154 -0.25 -5.77 -25.87
N GLN A 155 -1.46 -5.89 -26.42
CA GLN A 155 -1.84 -5.20 -27.65
C GLN A 155 -1.78 -3.67 -27.48
N ALA A 156 -2.22 -3.14 -26.34
CA ALA A 156 -2.13 -1.72 -26.03
C ALA A 156 -0.67 -1.24 -25.93
N ALA A 157 0.21 -2.03 -25.32
CA ALA A 157 1.64 -1.74 -25.24
C ALA A 157 2.29 -1.69 -26.64
N ASP A 158 2.00 -2.68 -27.48
CA ASP A 158 2.54 -2.76 -28.84
C ASP A 158 2.07 -1.57 -29.71
N GLN A 159 0.79 -1.21 -29.61
CA GLN A 159 0.24 -0.04 -30.32
C GLN A 159 0.90 1.27 -29.88
N GLN A 160 1.17 1.44 -28.59
CA GLN A 160 1.85 2.62 -28.08
C GLN A 160 3.29 2.69 -28.58
N TYR A 161 4.00 1.57 -28.60
CA TYR A 161 5.37 1.50 -29.11
C TYR A 161 5.46 1.83 -30.60
N GLN A 162 4.55 1.27 -31.42
CA GLN A 162 4.48 1.58 -32.85
C GLN A 162 4.19 3.07 -33.11
N GLN A 163 3.31 3.69 -32.33
CA GLN A 163 3.06 5.14 -32.43
C GLN A 163 4.31 5.95 -32.10
N GLN A 164 5.04 5.60 -31.04
CA GLN A 164 6.27 6.30 -30.66
C GLN A 164 7.35 6.21 -31.76
N GLN A 165 7.51 5.04 -32.39
CA GLN A 165 8.43 4.87 -33.52
C GLN A 165 8.03 5.76 -34.70
N GLN A 166 6.74 5.79 -35.07
CA GLN A 166 6.25 6.66 -36.15
C GLN A 166 6.50 8.15 -35.86
N TYR A 167 6.31 8.59 -34.62
CA TYR A 167 6.60 9.98 -34.24
C TYR A 167 8.09 10.30 -34.32
N ALA A 168 8.95 9.38 -33.89
CA ALA A 168 10.39 9.57 -33.91
C ALA A 168 10.94 9.62 -35.36
N ASP A 169 10.45 8.73 -36.22
CA ASP A 169 10.76 8.73 -37.65
C ASP A 169 10.34 10.04 -38.34
N GLN A 170 9.18 10.59 -37.98
CA GLN A 170 8.71 11.89 -38.49
C GLN A 170 9.52 13.08 -37.99
N GLN A 171 10.12 12.98 -36.80
CA GLN A 171 10.97 14.03 -36.22
C GLN A 171 12.46 13.86 -36.56
N GLY A 172 12.84 12.80 -37.29
CA GLY A 172 14.24 12.50 -37.63
C GLY A 172 15.09 12.14 -36.41
N VAL A 173 14.47 11.70 -35.32
CA VAL A 173 15.14 11.29 -34.08
C VAL A 173 15.18 9.75 -34.07
N GLN A 174 16.36 9.14 -34.00
CA GLN A 174 16.46 7.69 -33.79
C GLN A 174 16.16 7.35 -32.33
N VAL A 175 15.20 6.43 -32.10
CA VAL A 175 14.84 5.89 -30.77
C VAL A 175 15.75 4.75 -30.37
#